data_AF-A0A0K1S975-F1
#
_entry.id   AF-A0A0K1S975-F1
#
_cell.length_a   1.000
_cell.length_b   1.000
_cell.length_c   1.000
_cell.angle_alpha   90.00
_cell.angle_beta   90.00
_cell.angle_gamma   90.00
#
_symmetry.space_group_name_H-M   'P 1'
#
loop_
_entity.id
_entity.type
_entity.pdbx_description
1 polymer ?
#
loop_
_entity_poly.entity_id
_entity_poly.type
_entity_poly.pdbx_seq_one_letter_code
_entity_poly.pdbx_strand_id
1 'polypeptide(L)'
;MLVGCPASNQANQSPPPSQETPTPSPSPPAAQPPAFSGAVQPATEPTPLRVAGLIPATDPDQKRAEINRGRRDPFAPFPLQPNITITVAEKPPAGTPAATGAPAPGGNRPAAAPAPGGNRPAAAPAPGGNRATPRGPIVKAPPPPPQPTEAEEVQVSGIVQLPTTPMAIVKAPGEATERRVIPGSTLSNGLILVKAIDTNPDNPYIVLEQYGRTITRRLGDGVPEPAAPQASISYNIPESGE
;
A
#
# COMPACT_ATOMS: atom_id res chain seq x y z
N MET A 1 -70.22 14.61 -19.73
CA MET A 1 -69.72 15.98 -19.89
C MET A 1 -68.96 16.35 -18.63
N LEU A 2 -67.72 16.82 -18.81
CA LEU A 2 -66.74 17.13 -17.78
C LEU A 2 -66.96 18.59 -17.33
N VAL A 3 -67.22 18.86 -16.06
CA VAL A 3 -67.35 20.23 -15.54
C VAL A 3 -66.55 20.33 -14.23
N GLY A 4 -65.47 21.11 -14.29
CA GLY A 4 -64.70 21.53 -13.12
C GLY A 4 -65.36 22.70 -12.40
N CYS A 5 -64.96 22.91 -11.15
CA CYS A 5 -65.26 24.12 -10.38
C CYS A 5 -64.01 24.56 -9.60
N PRO A 6 -63.88 25.87 -9.30
CA PRO A 6 -62.60 26.56 -9.09
C PRO A 6 -62.32 26.82 -7.61
N ALA A 7 -61.07 27.16 -7.30
CA ALA A 7 -60.75 27.92 -6.11
C ALA A 7 -59.51 28.80 -6.35
N SER A 8 -59.75 30.09 -6.52
CA SER A 8 -58.75 31.12 -6.25
C SER A 8 -58.97 31.58 -4.81
N ASN A 9 -57.92 31.55 -3.98
CA ASN A 9 -57.80 32.56 -2.94
C ASN A 9 -56.34 32.88 -2.68
N GLN A 10 -56.05 34.16 -2.88
CA GLN A 10 -54.77 34.83 -2.76
C GLN A 10 -54.73 35.54 -1.42
N ALA A 11 -53.70 35.28 -0.60
CA ALA A 11 -53.23 36.25 0.38
C ALA A 11 -51.79 35.92 0.80
N ASN A 12 -50.87 36.79 0.36
CA ASN A 12 -49.65 37.21 1.04
C ASN A 12 -48.64 36.13 1.52
N GLN A 13 -47.55 35.94 0.77
CA GLN A 13 -46.30 36.69 0.95
C GLN A 13 -45.26 36.25 -0.10
N SER A 14 -44.59 37.22 -0.74
CA SER A 14 -43.55 37.03 -1.76
C SER A 14 -42.30 36.35 -1.19
N PRO A 15 -41.70 35.37 -1.89
CA PRO A 15 -40.28 35.04 -1.75
C PRO A 15 -39.41 36.11 -2.45
N PRO A 16 -38.15 36.30 -2.03
CA PRO A 16 -37.23 37.30 -2.57
C PRO A 16 -36.94 37.09 -4.06
N PRO A 17 -36.52 38.14 -4.81
CA PRO A 17 -36.15 37.97 -6.21
C PRO A 17 -34.99 36.96 -6.31
N SER A 18 -35.22 35.88 -7.05
CA SER A 18 -34.15 35.04 -7.56
C SER A 18 -33.15 35.95 -8.27
N GLN A 19 -31.95 36.06 -7.72
CA GLN A 19 -30.84 36.64 -8.45
C GLN A 19 -30.62 35.74 -9.67
N GLU A 20 -30.83 36.31 -10.85
CA GLU A 20 -30.39 35.69 -12.10
C GLU A 20 -28.87 35.50 -11.97
N THR A 21 -28.44 34.24 -11.96
CA THR A 21 -27.05 33.91 -12.24
C THR A 21 -26.72 34.54 -13.59
N PRO A 22 -25.70 35.41 -13.72
CA PRO A 22 -25.33 35.94 -15.01
C PRO A 22 -24.96 34.78 -15.92
N THR A 23 -25.78 34.55 -16.93
CA THR A 23 -25.45 33.67 -18.04
C THR A 23 -24.12 34.16 -18.62
N PRO A 24 -23.06 33.32 -18.69
CA PRO A 24 -21.86 33.74 -19.37
C PRO A 24 -22.22 34.08 -20.81
N SER A 25 -21.91 35.32 -21.22
CA SER A 25 -22.01 35.76 -22.60
C SER A 25 -21.30 34.74 -23.49
N PRO A 26 -21.90 34.27 -24.60
CA PRO A 26 -21.18 33.41 -25.52
C PRO A 26 -19.98 34.19 -26.06
N SER A 27 -18.79 33.66 -25.84
CA SER A 27 -17.58 34.14 -26.52
C SER A 27 -17.83 34.18 -28.03
N PRO A 28 -17.33 35.19 -28.76
CA PRO A 28 -17.38 35.17 -30.22
C PRO A 28 -16.78 33.86 -30.75
N PRO A 29 -17.36 33.25 -31.81
CA PRO A 29 -16.76 32.10 -32.45
C PRO A 29 -15.27 32.35 -32.72
N ALA A 30 -14.41 31.45 -32.25
CA ALA A 30 -12.99 31.48 -32.60
C ALA A 30 -12.87 31.54 -34.13
N ALA A 31 -12.15 32.54 -34.63
CA ALA A 31 -11.88 32.65 -36.06
C ALA A 31 -11.25 31.34 -36.54
N GLN A 32 -11.88 30.71 -37.54
CA GLN A 32 -11.30 29.53 -38.16
C GLN A 32 -9.94 29.91 -38.75
N PRO A 33 -8.88 29.11 -38.53
CA PRO A 33 -7.61 29.34 -39.20
C PRO A 33 -7.84 29.34 -40.72
N PRO A 34 -7.08 30.15 -41.48
CA PRO A 34 -7.23 30.19 -42.93
C PRO A 34 -7.12 28.77 -43.50
N ALA A 35 -8.10 28.39 -44.32
CA ALA A 35 -8.06 27.13 -45.04
C ALA A 35 -6.82 27.13 -45.95
N PHE A 36 -6.04 26.04 -45.90
CA PHE A 36 -4.95 25.82 -46.84
C PHE A 36 -5.54 25.64 -48.25
N SER A 37 -5.55 26.69 -49.06
CA SER A 37 -5.96 26.66 -50.47
C SER A 37 -4.87 26.08 -51.41
N GLY A 38 -3.99 25.24 -50.88
CA GLY A 38 -2.99 24.53 -51.68
C GLY A 38 -3.65 23.37 -52.41
N ALA A 39 -3.32 23.17 -53.69
CA ALA A 39 -3.72 21.98 -54.42
C ALA A 39 -3.29 20.73 -53.64
N VAL A 40 -4.23 19.84 -53.34
CA VAL A 40 -3.94 18.51 -52.79
C VAL A 40 -3.11 17.80 -53.85
N GLN A 41 -1.79 17.76 -53.66
CA GLN A 41 -0.95 16.90 -54.50
C GLN A 41 -1.44 15.46 -54.30
N PRO A 42 -1.74 14.71 -55.38
CA PRO A 42 -2.00 13.29 -55.23
C PRO A 42 -0.79 12.66 -54.53
N ALA A 43 -1.04 12.00 -53.40
CA ALA A 43 -0.01 11.28 -52.69
C ALA A 43 0.59 10.25 -53.65
N THR A 44 1.81 10.53 -54.12
CA THR A 44 2.57 9.54 -54.89
C THR A 44 3.00 8.50 -53.87
N GLU A 45 2.56 7.25 -54.08
CA GLU A 45 2.93 6.13 -53.24
C GLU A 45 4.47 6.03 -53.19
N PRO A 46 5.10 6.13 -52.00
CA PRO A 46 6.54 6.17 -51.92
C PRO A 46 7.12 4.80 -52.27
N THR A 47 7.83 4.72 -53.40
CA THR A 47 8.62 3.53 -53.75
C THR A 47 9.62 3.24 -52.63
N PRO A 48 9.58 2.07 -51.98
CA PRO A 48 10.48 1.77 -50.87
C PRO A 48 11.93 1.69 -51.37
N LEU A 49 12.76 2.63 -50.95
CA LEU A 49 14.20 2.65 -51.26
C LEU A 49 14.88 1.48 -50.54
N ARG A 50 15.43 0.52 -51.30
CA ARG A 50 16.27 -0.56 -50.75
C ARG A 50 17.72 -0.09 -50.74
N VAL A 51 18.23 0.22 -49.56
CA VAL A 51 19.65 0.55 -49.32
C VAL A 51 20.40 -0.72 -48.91
N ALA A 52 21.56 -0.97 -49.52
CA ALA A 52 22.37 -2.15 -49.22
C ALA A 52 22.84 -2.15 -47.75
N GLY A 53 22.65 -3.28 -47.05
CA GLY A 53 23.01 -3.43 -45.64
C GLY A 53 21.91 -3.02 -44.63
N LEU A 54 20.80 -2.44 -45.09
CA LEU A 54 19.65 -2.14 -44.25
C LEU A 54 18.52 -3.15 -44.46
N ILE A 55 17.83 -3.51 -43.37
CA ILE A 55 16.60 -4.27 -43.45
C ILE A 55 15.56 -3.35 -44.12
N PRO A 56 14.95 -3.78 -45.25
CA PRO A 56 13.98 -2.96 -45.95
C PRO A 56 12.75 -2.73 -45.06
N ALA A 57 12.16 -1.54 -45.19
CA ALA A 57 10.91 -1.22 -44.55
C ALA A 57 9.83 -2.26 -44.91
N THR A 58 9.08 -2.72 -43.92
CA THR A 58 7.94 -3.62 -44.15
C THR A 58 6.82 -2.85 -44.83
N ASP A 59 6.21 -3.46 -45.85
CA ASP A 59 5.01 -2.94 -46.49
C ASP A 59 3.87 -2.79 -45.45
N PRO A 60 3.31 -1.59 -45.25
CA PRO A 60 2.31 -1.34 -44.22
C PRO A 60 1.00 -2.08 -44.50
N ASP A 61 0.60 -2.23 -45.76
CA ASP A 61 -0.65 -2.89 -46.13
C ASP A 61 -0.50 -4.42 -46.05
N GLN A 62 0.66 -4.95 -46.42
CA GLN A 62 0.98 -6.35 -46.18
C GLN A 62 0.97 -6.68 -44.68
N LYS A 63 1.58 -5.81 -43.85
CA LYS A 63 1.61 -5.99 -42.39
C LYS A 63 0.21 -5.90 -41.77
N ARG A 64 -0.63 -4.97 -42.23
CA ARG A 64 -2.04 -4.86 -41.81
C ARG A 64 -2.84 -6.11 -42.18
N ALA A 65 -2.69 -6.61 -43.40
CA ALA A 65 -3.37 -7.81 -43.85
C ALA A 65 -2.97 -9.04 -43.02
N GLU A 66 -1.70 -9.14 -42.61
CA GLU A 66 -1.20 -10.21 -41.75
C GLU A 66 -1.77 -10.15 -40.33
N ILE A 67 -1.80 -8.96 -39.71
CA ILE A 67 -2.36 -8.75 -38.36
C ILE A 67 -3.85 -9.13 -38.33
N ASN A 68 -4.59 -8.80 -39.39
CA ASN A 68 -6.02 -9.04 -39.48
C ASN A 68 -6.39 -10.49 -39.86
N ARG A 69 -5.42 -11.31 -40.32
CA ARG A 69 -5.67 -12.67 -40.84
C ARG A 69 -6.09 -13.68 -39.76
N GLY A 70 -5.82 -13.40 -38.48
CA GLY A 70 -6.08 -14.35 -37.38
C GLY A 70 -6.96 -13.83 -36.24
N ARG A 71 -7.34 -12.55 -36.23
CA ARG A 71 -8.12 -11.94 -35.14
C ARG A 71 -9.26 -11.10 -35.70
N ARG A 72 -10.49 -11.42 -35.30
CA ARG A 72 -11.70 -10.64 -35.63
C ARG A 72 -11.71 -9.26 -34.97
N ASP A 73 -10.96 -9.09 -33.87
CA ASP A 73 -10.83 -7.84 -33.12
C ASP A 73 -9.34 -7.63 -32.74
N PRO A 74 -8.70 -6.54 -33.23
CA PRO A 74 -7.30 -6.23 -32.93
C PRO A 74 -7.07 -5.79 -31.47
N PHE A 75 -8.11 -5.37 -30.74
CA PHE A 75 -8.02 -4.91 -29.34
C PHE A 75 -8.64 -5.87 -28.32
N ALA A 76 -9.23 -6.99 -28.76
CA ALA A 76 -9.72 -8.00 -27.84
C ALA A 76 -8.59 -8.51 -26.92
N PRO A 77 -8.88 -8.92 -25.68
CA PRO A 77 -7.91 -9.63 -24.86
C PRO A 77 -7.60 -11.00 -25.48
N PHE A 78 -6.33 -11.41 -25.47
CA PHE A 78 -5.94 -12.77 -25.85
C PHE A 78 -6.37 -13.75 -24.75
N PRO A 79 -7.14 -14.82 -25.05
CA PRO A 79 -7.46 -15.82 -24.06
C PRO A 79 -6.22 -16.68 -23.81
N LEU A 80 -5.49 -16.38 -22.74
CA LEU A 80 -4.44 -17.25 -22.21
C LEU A 80 -5.10 -18.37 -21.41
N GLN A 81 -4.91 -19.63 -21.83
CA GLN A 81 -5.24 -20.80 -21.03
C GLN A 81 -3.94 -21.35 -20.42
N PRO A 82 -3.54 -20.92 -19.22
CA PRO A 82 -2.37 -21.50 -18.56
C PRO A 82 -2.67 -22.96 -18.22
N ASN A 83 -1.85 -23.89 -18.73
CA ASN A 83 -1.90 -25.29 -18.32
C ASN A 83 -0.96 -25.48 -17.12
N ILE A 84 -1.53 -25.53 -15.92
CA ILE A 84 -0.77 -25.70 -14.68
C ILE A 84 -0.73 -27.19 -14.35
N THR A 85 0.36 -27.86 -14.71
CA THR A 85 0.59 -29.26 -14.32
C THR A 85 1.24 -29.30 -12.94
N ILE A 86 0.45 -29.46 -11.88
CA ILE A 86 0.96 -29.69 -10.53
C ILE A 86 1.24 -31.19 -10.39
N THR A 87 2.49 -31.59 -10.46
CA THR A 87 2.93 -32.93 -10.03
C THR A 87 2.89 -32.99 -8.50
N VAL A 88 1.73 -33.37 -7.96
CA VAL A 88 1.59 -33.77 -6.55
C VAL A 88 2.29 -35.12 -6.39
N ALA A 89 3.40 -35.14 -5.65
CA ALA A 89 3.94 -36.38 -5.10
C ALA A 89 2.96 -36.87 -4.02
N GLU A 90 2.27 -37.97 -4.34
CA GLU A 90 1.31 -38.65 -3.48
C GLU A 90 2.00 -39.23 -2.23
N LYS A 91 1.51 -38.85 -1.04
CA LYS A 91 1.72 -39.60 0.20
C LYS A 91 0.34 -40.04 0.73
N PRO A 92 0.08 -41.34 0.94
CA PRO A 92 -1.23 -41.84 1.38
C PRO A 92 -1.57 -41.50 2.85
N PRO A 93 -2.86 -41.58 3.25
CA PRO A 93 -3.44 -40.83 4.38
C PRO A 93 -3.72 -41.67 5.64
N ALA A 94 -3.79 -41.00 6.81
CA ALA A 94 -4.63 -41.31 7.99
C ALA A 94 -4.32 -40.27 9.09
N GLY A 95 -5.24 -39.65 9.82
CA GLY A 95 -6.68 -39.83 9.91
C GLY A 95 -7.34 -38.67 10.68
N THR A 96 -8.66 -38.63 10.62
CA THR A 96 -9.56 -37.71 11.30
C THR A 96 -9.93 -38.24 12.69
N PRO A 97 -10.10 -37.37 13.70
CA PRO A 97 -11.34 -37.41 14.51
C PRO A 97 -11.91 -35.99 14.70
N ALA A 98 -13.11 -35.69 14.19
CA ALA A 98 -14.41 -35.85 14.84
C ALA A 98 -14.63 -34.92 16.05
N ALA A 99 -15.46 -33.90 15.86
CA ALA A 99 -15.95 -32.96 16.86
C ALA A 99 -17.06 -33.59 17.72
N THR A 100 -17.08 -33.35 19.03
CA THR A 100 -18.29 -33.38 19.87
C THR A 100 -18.05 -32.66 21.21
N GLY A 101 -18.95 -31.73 21.58
CA GLY A 101 -19.37 -31.58 22.98
C GLY A 101 -19.01 -30.30 23.75
N ALA A 102 -19.93 -29.34 23.79
CA ALA A 102 -20.26 -28.49 24.95
C ALA A 102 -21.81 -28.31 24.92
N PRO A 103 -22.57 -28.12 26.03
CA PRO A 103 -22.21 -27.25 27.18
C PRO A 103 -22.75 -27.63 28.59
N ALA A 104 -22.43 -26.74 29.56
CA ALA A 104 -23.19 -26.31 30.77
C ALA A 104 -22.90 -27.00 32.14
N PRO A 105 -23.44 -26.49 33.28
CA PRO A 105 -22.88 -25.41 34.12
C PRO A 105 -22.74 -25.80 35.61
N GLY A 106 -22.18 -24.94 36.46
CA GLY A 106 -22.36 -25.05 37.92
C GLY A 106 -21.20 -24.49 38.74
N GLY A 107 -21.43 -23.36 39.41
CA GLY A 107 -20.53 -22.84 40.42
C GLY A 107 -20.63 -23.61 41.75
N ASN A 108 -19.67 -23.35 42.64
CA ASN A 108 -19.90 -23.23 44.08
C ASN A 108 -18.70 -22.58 44.76
N ARG A 109 -18.98 -21.46 45.43
CA ARG A 109 -18.13 -20.73 46.39
C ARG A 109 -18.36 -21.35 47.78
N PRO A 110 -17.37 -21.34 48.69
CA PRO A 110 -17.50 -20.52 49.92
C PRO A 110 -16.17 -19.79 50.26
N ALA A 111 -16.16 -18.47 50.45
CA ALA A 111 -16.37 -17.76 51.73
C ALA A 111 -15.13 -17.82 52.66
N ALA A 112 -14.28 -16.79 52.59
CA ALA A 112 -13.21 -16.54 53.55
C ALA A 112 -13.65 -15.46 54.54
N ALA A 113 -13.64 -15.80 55.83
CA ALA A 113 -13.80 -14.88 56.96
C ALA A 113 -12.41 -14.33 57.38
N PRO A 114 -12.30 -13.07 57.85
CA PRO A 114 -11.07 -12.56 58.46
C PRO A 114 -11.21 -12.38 59.99
N ALA A 115 -10.16 -12.72 60.75
CA ALA A 115 -9.93 -12.27 62.12
C ALA A 115 -8.50 -12.63 62.60
N PRO A 116 -7.94 -11.92 63.61
CA PRO A 116 -6.57 -11.39 63.54
C PRO A 116 -5.62 -11.77 64.71
N GLY A 117 -4.32 -11.49 64.52
CA GLY A 117 -3.38 -11.05 65.58
C GLY A 117 -2.69 -12.13 66.44
N GLY A 118 -1.36 -12.01 66.60
CA GLY A 118 -0.61 -12.73 67.65
C GLY A 118 0.91 -12.88 67.46
N ASN A 119 1.66 -11.86 67.90
CA ASN A 119 2.97 -11.82 68.57
C ASN A 119 4.15 -12.80 68.26
N ARG A 120 5.31 -12.18 67.98
CA ARG A 120 6.73 -12.67 67.95
C ARG A 120 7.20 -13.22 69.33
N PRO A 121 8.30 -14.01 69.49
CA PRO A 121 9.70 -13.54 69.31
C PRO A 121 10.69 -14.57 68.68
N ALA A 122 11.92 -14.11 68.45
CA ALA A 122 13.01 -14.69 67.66
C ALA A 122 13.76 -15.90 68.26
N ALA A 123 14.39 -16.71 67.41
CA ALA A 123 15.52 -17.59 67.73
C ALA A 123 16.50 -17.71 66.54
N ALA A 124 17.77 -17.88 66.88
CA ALA A 124 18.99 -17.58 66.13
C ALA A 124 19.44 -18.68 65.11
N PRO A 125 20.57 -18.52 64.39
CA PRO A 125 20.85 -19.12 63.09
C PRO A 125 21.62 -20.45 63.14
N ALA A 126 21.51 -21.27 62.09
CA ALA A 126 22.43 -22.38 61.82
C ALA A 126 22.31 -22.84 60.34
N PRO A 127 23.31 -23.56 59.78
CA PRO A 127 23.96 -23.19 58.53
C PRO A 127 23.73 -24.20 57.39
N GLY A 128 24.15 -23.84 56.18
CA GLY A 128 24.54 -24.81 55.16
C GLY A 128 23.40 -25.61 54.54
N GLY A 129 22.82 -25.07 53.46
CA GLY A 129 21.92 -25.81 52.61
C GLY A 129 22.00 -25.27 51.20
N ASN A 130 22.99 -25.74 50.45
CA ASN A 130 23.10 -25.63 49.00
C ASN A 130 21.87 -26.28 48.37
N ARG A 131 20.75 -25.54 48.38
CA ARG A 131 19.55 -25.90 47.65
C ARG A 131 19.83 -25.64 46.18
N ALA A 132 20.26 -26.69 45.49
CA ALA A 132 20.12 -26.76 44.05
C ALA A 132 18.65 -26.46 43.74
N THR A 133 18.37 -25.25 43.29
CA THR A 133 17.11 -24.94 42.66
C THR A 133 16.99 -25.89 41.47
N PRO A 134 15.85 -26.59 41.29
CA PRO A 134 15.62 -27.34 40.08
C PRO A 134 15.80 -26.35 38.94
N ARG A 135 16.81 -26.54 38.09
CA ARG A 135 16.88 -25.82 36.83
C ARG A 135 15.63 -26.22 36.07
N GLY A 136 14.64 -25.33 36.07
CA GLY A 136 13.47 -25.48 35.23
C GLY A 136 13.93 -25.71 33.79
N PRO A 137 13.12 -26.43 32.99
CA PRO A 137 13.48 -26.69 31.60
C PRO A 137 13.89 -25.37 30.94
N ILE A 138 15.07 -25.36 30.32
CA ILE A 138 15.53 -24.23 29.53
C ILE A 138 14.61 -24.17 28.31
N VAL A 139 13.51 -23.43 28.44
CA VAL A 139 12.63 -23.15 27.32
C VAL A 139 13.41 -22.21 26.42
N LYS A 140 13.81 -22.71 25.25
CA LYS A 140 14.46 -21.88 24.23
C LYS A 140 13.54 -20.71 23.93
N ALA A 141 14.03 -19.49 24.14
CA ALA A 141 13.25 -18.28 23.86
C ALA A 141 12.78 -18.27 22.38
N PRO A 142 11.57 -17.77 22.09
CA PRO A 142 11.11 -17.59 20.73
C PRO A 142 12.08 -16.74 19.91
N PRO A 143 12.18 -16.95 18.59
CA PRO A 143 12.97 -16.07 17.73
C PRO A 143 12.44 -14.63 17.80
N PRO A 144 13.31 -13.62 17.63
CA PRO A 144 12.87 -12.23 17.58
C PRO A 144 11.90 -12.00 16.40
N PRO A 145 10.97 -11.03 16.52
CA PRO A 145 10.09 -10.69 15.41
C PRO A 145 10.89 -10.13 14.22
N PRO A 146 10.38 -10.29 12.99
CA PRO A 146 11.01 -9.72 11.80
C PRO A 146 11.06 -8.18 11.89
N GLN A 147 12.10 -7.60 11.30
CA GLN A 147 12.30 -6.15 11.25
C GLN A 147 11.67 -5.56 9.98
N PRO A 148 11.17 -4.31 10.02
CA PRO A 148 10.50 -3.65 8.89
C PRO A 148 11.51 -2.93 7.96
N THR A 149 12.60 -3.59 7.61
CA THR A 149 13.75 -2.98 6.91
C THR A 149 13.35 -2.43 5.53
N GLU A 150 12.44 -3.09 4.81
CA GLU A 150 12.02 -2.58 3.48
C GLU A 150 11.19 -1.29 3.60
N ALA A 151 10.33 -1.18 4.62
CA ALA A 151 9.58 0.05 4.88
C ALA A 151 10.50 1.21 5.29
N GLU A 152 11.62 0.93 5.96
CA GLU A 152 12.65 1.91 6.29
C GLU A 152 13.44 2.39 5.06
N GLU A 153 13.52 1.57 4.01
CA GLU A 153 14.25 1.92 2.78
C GLU A 153 13.37 2.59 1.71
N VAL A 154 12.06 2.73 1.94
CA VAL A 154 11.16 3.42 1.00
C VAL A 154 11.59 4.89 0.86
N GLN A 155 11.83 5.28 -0.40
CA GLN A 155 12.17 6.65 -0.76
C GLN A 155 10.89 7.40 -1.13
N VAL A 156 10.69 8.57 -0.54
CA VAL A 156 9.52 9.40 -0.78
C VAL A 156 9.94 10.63 -1.57
N SER A 157 9.61 10.67 -2.87
CA SER A 157 9.99 11.77 -3.77
C SER A 157 8.97 12.90 -3.81
N GLY A 158 7.72 12.63 -3.42
CA GLY A 158 6.65 13.64 -3.42
C GLY A 158 5.53 13.29 -2.46
N ILE A 159 4.95 14.31 -1.82
CA ILE A 159 3.70 14.21 -1.07
C ILE A 159 2.84 15.41 -1.48
N VAL A 160 1.61 15.15 -1.90
CA VAL A 160 0.69 16.18 -2.39
C VAL A 160 -0.72 15.95 -1.84
N GLN A 161 -1.39 17.04 -1.46
CA GLN A 161 -2.81 17.01 -1.13
C GLN A 161 -3.63 17.17 -2.41
N LEU A 162 -4.40 16.16 -2.80
CA LEU A 162 -5.43 16.29 -3.84
C LEU A 162 -6.76 16.70 -3.19
N PRO A 163 -7.75 17.17 -3.97
CA PRO A 163 -9.04 17.58 -3.41
C PRO A 163 -9.77 16.51 -2.61
N THR A 164 -9.57 15.22 -2.94
CA THR A 164 -10.31 14.11 -2.34
C THR A 164 -9.45 13.19 -1.47
N THR A 165 -8.15 13.04 -1.78
CA THR A 165 -7.29 12.07 -1.11
C THR A 165 -5.82 12.52 -1.15
N PRO A 166 -5.07 12.43 -0.05
CA PRO A 166 -3.64 12.69 -0.10
C PRO A 166 -2.93 11.62 -0.96
N MET A 167 -1.87 12.02 -1.66
CA MET A 167 -1.09 11.16 -2.54
C MET A 167 0.39 11.32 -2.28
N ALA A 168 1.15 10.22 -2.38
CA ALA A 168 2.60 10.23 -2.35
C ALA A 168 3.18 9.61 -3.63
N ILE A 169 4.40 10.01 -3.97
CA ILE A 169 5.23 9.38 -5.00
C ILE A 169 6.38 8.71 -4.27
N VAL A 170 6.52 7.40 -4.49
CA VAL A 170 7.45 6.57 -3.73
C VAL A 170 8.21 5.60 -4.63
N LYS A 171 9.45 5.30 -4.25
CA LYS A 171 10.24 4.17 -4.77
C LYS A 171 10.45 3.19 -3.63
N ALA A 172 9.81 2.02 -3.70
CA ALA A 172 10.05 0.98 -2.70
C ALA A 172 11.25 0.10 -3.08
N PRO A 173 11.87 -0.57 -2.09
CA PRO A 173 12.92 -1.54 -2.35
C PRO A 173 12.43 -2.66 -3.28
N GLY A 174 13.30 -3.12 -4.18
CA GLY A 174 12.96 -4.14 -5.16
C GLY A 174 12.02 -3.68 -6.29
N GLU A 175 11.57 -2.42 -6.28
CA GLU A 175 10.76 -1.86 -7.36
C GLU A 175 11.65 -1.07 -8.35
N ALA A 176 11.47 -1.35 -9.65
CA ALA A 176 12.28 -0.72 -10.69
C ALA A 176 11.94 0.77 -10.88
N THR A 177 10.70 1.17 -10.59
CA THR A 177 10.15 2.48 -10.92
C THR A 177 9.45 3.11 -9.73
N GLU A 178 9.50 4.44 -9.64
CA GLU A 178 8.64 5.21 -8.75
C GLU A 178 7.16 5.05 -9.14
N ARG A 179 6.28 5.07 -8.15
CA ARG A 179 4.83 5.01 -8.36
C ARG A 179 4.08 5.92 -7.42
N ARG A 180 2.83 6.20 -7.79
CA ARG A 180 1.88 7.00 -7.00
C ARG A 180 1.10 6.08 -6.06
N VAL A 181 0.95 6.51 -4.81
CA VAL A 181 0.22 5.77 -3.79
C VAL A 181 -0.70 6.67 -2.98
N ILE A 182 -1.76 6.07 -2.47
CA ILE A 182 -2.75 6.64 -1.54
C ILE A 182 -2.84 5.74 -0.29
N PRO A 183 -3.47 6.19 0.81
CA PRO A 183 -3.75 5.31 1.95
C PRO A 183 -4.47 4.02 1.51
N GLY A 184 -4.02 2.88 2.02
CA GLY A 184 -4.47 1.54 1.63
C GLY A 184 -3.67 0.90 0.48
N SER A 185 -2.80 1.64 -0.20
CA SER A 185 -1.94 1.08 -1.24
C SER A 185 -0.89 0.13 -0.65
N THR A 186 -0.45 -0.85 -1.44
CA THR A 186 0.62 -1.77 -1.06
C THR A 186 1.87 -1.59 -1.91
N LEU A 187 3.05 -1.74 -1.30
CA LEU A 187 4.37 -1.68 -1.93
C LEU A 187 5.13 -2.99 -1.71
N SER A 188 6.26 -3.17 -2.40
CA SER A 188 7.14 -4.34 -2.27
C SER A 188 6.38 -5.67 -2.40
N ASN A 189 5.61 -5.83 -3.47
CA ASN A 189 4.80 -7.03 -3.73
C ASN A 189 3.78 -7.37 -2.62
N GLY A 190 3.29 -6.38 -1.88
CA GLY A 190 2.28 -6.57 -0.83
C GLY A 190 2.85 -6.62 0.58
N LEU A 191 4.17 -6.52 0.75
CA LEU A 191 4.82 -6.59 2.06
C LEU A 191 4.63 -5.33 2.90
N ILE A 192 4.47 -4.18 2.25
CA ILE A 192 4.34 -2.88 2.92
C ILE A 192 2.95 -2.31 2.61
N LEU A 193 2.24 -1.87 3.64
CA LEU A 193 0.96 -1.17 3.54
C LEU A 193 1.14 0.31 3.83
N VAL A 194 0.57 1.18 2.99
CA VAL A 194 0.46 2.61 3.28
C VAL A 194 -0.73 2.82 4.21
N LYS A 195 -0.48 3.19 5.48
CA LYS A 195 -1.56 3.46 6.44
C LYS A 195 -2.15 4.85 6.29
N ALA A 196 -1.29 5.85 6.15
CA ALA A 196 -1.67 7.24 6.13
C ALA A 196 -0.64 8.08 5.38
N ILE A 197 -1.08 9.22 4.87
CA ILE A 197 -0.24 10.25 4.26
C ILE A 197 -0.62 11.56 4.93
N ASP A 198 0.33 12.20 5.57
CA ASP A 198 0.21 13.52 6.17
C ASP A 198 0.83 14.55 5.23
N THR A 199 0.03 15.55 4.87
CA THR A 199 0.40 16.58 3.90
C THR A 199 0.64 17.93 4.58
N ASN A 200 0.98 17.95 5.86
CA ASN A 200 1.35 19.18 6.56
C ASN A 200 2.44 19.92 5.76
N PRO A 201 2.21 21.18 5.37
CA PRO A 201 3.13 21.92 4.50
C PRO A 201 4.54 22.06 5.08
N ASP A 202 4.68 22.11 6.41
CA ASP A 202 5.97 22.29 7.07
C ASP A 202 6.78 20.99 7.16
N ASN A 203 6.08 19.86 7.24
CA ASN A 203 6.72 18.55 7.44
C ASN A 203 5.82 17.40 6.97
N PRO A 204 5.72 17.17 5.65
CA PRO A 204 4.89 16.10 5.11
C PRO A 204 5.57 14.73 5.29
N TYR A 205 4.78 13.71 5.60
CA TYR A 205 5.27 12.35 5.81
C TYR A 205 4.25 11.28 5.43
N ILE A 206 4.74 10.06 5.21
CA ILE A 206 3.94 8.85 4.97
C ILE A 206 4.13 7.87 6.12
N VAL A 207 3.05 7.20 6.50
CA VAL A 207 3.02 6.15 7.51
C VAL A 207 2.88 4.80 6.80
N LEU A 208 3.89 3.95 6.95
CA LEU A 208 4.01 2.63 6.34
C LEU A 208 3.87 1.55 7.42
N GLU A 209 3.33 0.40 7.06
CA GLU A 209 3.27 -0.77 7.93
C GLU A 209 3.93 -1.97 7.25
N GLN A 210 4.82 -2.64 7.98
CA GLN A 210 5.42 -3.90 7.56
C GLN A 210 5.50 -4.83 8.77
N TYR A 211 5.01 -6.07 8.62
CA TYR A 211 4.95 -7.06 9.70
C TYR A 211 4.27 -6.54 10.99
N GLY A 212 3.24 -5.69 10.85
CA GLY A 212 2.52 -5.07 11.98
C GLY A 212 3.29 -3.95 12.70
N ARG A 213 4.48 -3.57 12.24
CA ARG A 213 5.24 -2.41 12.74
C ARG A 213 5.02 -1.22 11.84
N THR A 214 4.82 -0.05 12.46
CA THR A 214 4.60 1.21 11.75
C THR A 214 5.89 2.01 11.63
N ILE A 215 6.20 2.49 10.43
CA ILE A 215 7.37 3.30 10.08
C ILE A 215 6.89 4.62 9.47
N THR A 216 7.54 5.72 9.85
CA THR A 216 7.26 7.05 9.30
C THR A 216 8.41 7.46 8.39
N ARG A 217 8.10 7.88 7.17
CA ARG A 217 9.06 8.39 6.19
C ARG A 217 8.68 9.80 5.78
N ARG A 218 9.61 10.74 5.86
CA ARG A 218 9.40 12.13 5.44
C ARG A 218 9.67 12.29 3.96
N LEU A 219 9.13 13.36 3.40
CA LEU A 219 9.48 13.76 2.04
C LEU A 219 11.00 13.98 1.92
N GLY A 220 11.62 13.32 0.95
CA GLY A 220 13.07 13.39 0.73
C GLY A 220 13.90 12.43 1.58
N ASP A 221 13.29 11.66 2.49
CA ASP A 221 14.04 10.62 3.22
C ASP A 221 14.51 9.54 2.23
N GLY A 222 15.82 9.54 1.99
CA GLY A 222 16.54 8.49 1.26
C GLY A 222 16.85 7.29 2.14
N VAL A 223 17.37 6.23 1.52
CA VAL A 223 17.81 4.99 2.20
C VAL A 223 18.64 5.36 3.43
N PRO A 224 18.30 4.86 4.63
CA PRO A 224 19.11 5.10 5.81
C PRO A 224 20.52 4.56 5.54
N GLU A 225 21.53 5.41 5.69
CA GLU A 225 22.92 4.97 5.58
C GLU A 225 23.13 3.86 6.62
N PRO A 226 23.60 2.66 6.20
CA PRO A 226 23.80 1.56 7.12
C PRO A 226 24.73 2.04 8.25
N ALA A 227 24.26 1.93 9.49
CA ALA A 227 25.00 2.36 10.66
C ALA A 227 26.41 1.75 10.61
N ALA A 228 27.42 2.59 10.35
CA ALA A 228 28.80 2.16 10.44
C ALA A 228 29.03 1.61 11.86
N PRO A 229 29.68 0.45 12.02
CA PRO A 229 30.01 -0.06 13.35
C PRO A 229 30.87 0.98 14.07
N GLN A 230 30.36 1.54 15.16
CA GLN A 230 31.12 2.39 16.07
C GLN A 230 32.20 1.53 16.72
N ALA A 231 33.36 1.43 16.09
CA ALA A 231 34.57 0.94 16.72
C ALA A 231 35.12 2.06 17.61
N SER A 232 34.61 2.18 18.83
CA SER A 232 35.30 2.91 19.89
C SER A 232 36.50 2.07 20.34
N ILE A 233 37.67 2.31 19.75
CA ILE A 233 38.95 1.87 20.31
C ILE A 233 39.59 3.07 20.98
N SER A 234 39.46 3.10 22.31
CA SER A 234 40.23 3.95 23.20
C SER A 234 41.66 3.40 23.25
N TYR A 235 42.64 4.13 22.70
CA TYR A 235 44.05 3.88 23.00
C TYR A 235 44.40 4.63 24.30
N ASN A 236 44.44 3.89 25.41
CA ASN A 236 45.22 4.28 26.57
C ASN A 236 46.70 4.03 26.26
N ILE A 237 47.45 5.08 25.96
CA ILE A 237 48.91 5.01 25.90
C ILE A 237 49.41 5.37 27.30
N PRO A 238 50.10 4.47 28.03
CA PRO A 238 50.84 4.87 29.21
C PRO A 238 52.06 5.68 28.76
N GLU A 239 52.10 6.94 29.18
CA GLU A 239 53.25 7.83 29.12
C GLU A 239 54.39 7.20 29.96
N SER A 240 55.30 6.51 29.30
CA SER A 240 56.54 6.02 29.90
C SER A 240 57.50 7.19 30.04
N GLY A 241 57.74 7.60 31.28
CA GLY A 241 58.80 8.54 31.61
C GLY A 241 60.19 7.93 31.39
N GLU A 242 61.10 8.76 30.89
CA GLU A 242 62.48 8.94 31.33
C GLU A 242 62.93 10.36 30.96
#